data_AF-A0A2N2XGS6-F1
#
_entry.id   AF-A0A2N2XGS6-F1
#
_cell.length_a   1.000
_cell.length_b   1.000
_cell.length_c   1.000
_cell.angle_alpha   90.00
_cell.angle_beta   90.00
_cell.angle_gamma   90.00
#
_symmetry.space_group_name_H-M   'P 1'
#
loop_
_entity.id
_entity.type
_entity.pdbx_description
1 polymer ?
#
loop_
_entity_poly.entity_id
_entity_poly.type
_entity_poly.pdbx_seq_one_letter_code
_entity_poly.pdbx_strand_id
1 'polypeptide(L)' 'ILANKAGIGFTTWLHTGSPVPVRVIGAGQELFNGFPDNTDIPKNIARLLRLPEIK' A
#
# COMPACT_ATOMS: atom_id res chain seq x y z
N ILE A 1 0.92 -30.85 4.34
CA ILE A 1 1.40 -31.28 5.68
C ILE A 1 1.86 -30.10 6.53
N LEU A 2 2.81 -29.26 6.05
CA LEU A 2 3.35 -28.14 6.84
C LEU A 2 2.31 -27.09 7.29
N ALA A 3 1.51 -26.54 6.37
CA ALA A 3 0.52 -25.51 6.71
C ALA A 3 -0.52 -25.97 7.74
N ASN A 4 -0.98 -27.22 7.62
CA ASN A 4 -1.89 -27.83 8.60
C ASN A 4 -1.22 -27.95 9.99
N LYS A 5 0.01 -28.45 10.05
CA LYS A 5 0.79 -28.51 11.30
C LYS A 5 1.09 -27.13 11.91
N ALA A 6 1.16 -26.09 11.08
CA ALA A 6 1.40 -24.71 11.51
C ALA A 6 0.11 -23.91 11.80
N GLY A 7 -1.08 -24.48 11.58
CA GLY A 7 -2.35 -23.78 11.75
C GLY A 7 -2.62 -22.66 10.74
N ILE A 8 -2.05 -22.76 9.53
CA ILE A 8 -2.19 -21.75 8.47
C ILE A 8 -3.17 -22.25 7.39
N GLY A 9 -4.10 -21.40 6.98
CA GLY A 9 -5.05 -21.65 5.89
C GLY A 9 -4.86 -20.69 4.71
N PHE A 10 -5.17 -21.17 3.51
CA PHE A 10 -5.18 -20.39 2.27
C PHE A 10 -6.53 -20.60 1.57
N THR A 11 -7.14 -19.53 1.09
CA THR A 11 -8.49 -19.56 0.47
C THR A 11 -8.45 -19.56 -1.05
N THR A 12 -7.32 -19.20 -1.66
CA THR A 12 -7.14 -19.10 -3.11
C THR A 12 -5.68 -19.32 -3.50
N TRP A 13 -5.46 -19.71 -4.76
CA TRP A 13 -4.15 -19.77 -5.40
C TRP A 13 -3.78 -18.47 -6.12
N LEU A 14 -4.65 -17.46 -6.04
CA LEU A 14 -4.53 -16.17 -6.73
C LEU A 14 -4.52 -15.02 -5.72
N HIS A 15 -4.67 -13.80 -6.24
CA HIS A 15 -4.73 -12.58 -5.44
C HIS A 15 -6.06 -12.44 -4.69
N THR A 16 -6.04 -11.61 -3.65
CA THR A 16 -7.23 -11.15 -2.91
C THR A 16 -7.27 -9.62 -2.93
N GLY A 17 -8.47 -9.04 -2.93
CA GLY A 17 -8.66 -7.58 -2.96
C GLY A 17 -8.69 -6.88 -1.60
N SER A 18 -8.15 -7.50 -0.54
CA SER A 18 -8.11 -6.85 0.77
C SER A 18 -7.17 -5.64 0.73
N PRO A 19 -7.54 -4.50 1.33
CA PRO A 19 -6.65 -3.35 1.42
C PRO A 19 -5.33 -3.69 2.12
N VAL A 20 -4.24 -3.08 1.66
CA VAL A 20 -2.89 -3.32 2.20
C VAL A 20 -2.37 -2.09 2.95
N PRO A 21 -1.60 -2.27 4.04
CA PRO A 21 -1.08 -1.14 4.80
C PRO A 21 0.00 -0.39 4.02
N VAL A 22 -0.06 0.94 4.03
CA VAL A 22 1.00 1.84 3.56
C VAL A 22 1.79 2.35 4.78
N ARG A 23 3.11 2.30 4.72
CA ARG A 23 4.00 2.85 5.76
C ARG A 23 4.98 3.83 5.14
N VAL A 24 5.12 4.99 5.78
CA VAL A 24 6.01 6.07 5.35
C VAL A 24 6.72 6.68 6.56
N ILE A 25 7.88 7.28 6.34
CA ILE A 25 8.62 8.05 7.34
C ILE A 25 9.42 9.15 6.64
N GLY A 26 9.46 10.35 7.25
CA GLY A 26 10.26 11.47 6.77
C GLY A 26 9.44 12.71 6.43
N ALA A 27 10.06 13.66 5.73
CA ALA A 27 9.42 14.91 5.35
C ALA A 27 8.24 14.66 4.40
N GLY A 28 7.06 15.19 4.73
CA GLY A 28 5.87 15.01 3.90
C GLY A 28 5.07 13.73 4.17
N GLN A 29 5.45 12.93 5.19
CA GLN A 29 4.77 11.69 5.54
C GLN A 29 3.27 11.87 5.83
N GLU A 30 2.86 13.05 6.30
CA GLU A 30 1.48 13.41 6.57
C GLU A 30 0.57 13.35 5.33
N LEU A 31 1.14 13.41 4.13
CA LEU A 31 0.41 13.27 2.87
C LEU A 31 -0.10 11.84 2.62
N PHE A 32 0.43 10.83 3.33
CA PHE A 32 0.09 9.42 3.14
C PHE A 32 -0.78 8.85 4.28
N ASN A 33 -1.39 9.72 5.09
CA ASN A 33 -2.29 9.32 6.18
C ASN A 33 -3.64 8.81 5.67
N GLY A 34 -4.33 8.04 6.51
CA GLY A 34 -5.70 7.57 6.24
C GLY A 34 -5.74 6.33 5.36
N PHE A 35 -6.58 6.36 4.33
CA PHE A 35 -6.83 5.23 3.43
C PHE A 35 -6.58 5.66 1.98
N PRO A 36 -5.32 5.84 1.57
CA PRO A 36 -4.99 6.31 0.23
C PRO A 36 -5.29 5.23 -0.82
N ASP A 37 -5.77 5.67 -1.98
CA ASP A 37 -5.74 4.81 -3.16
C ASP A 37 -4.30 4.63 -3.64
N ASN A 38 -4.02 3.53 -4.34
CA ASN A 38 -2.66 3.30 -4.83
C ASN A 38 -2.20 4.38 -5.84
N THR A 39 -3.12 5.07 -6.52
CA THR A 39 -2.81 6.18 -7.42
C THR A 39 -2.44 7.47 -6.68
N ASP A 40 -2.79 7.61 -5.40
CA ASP A 40 -2.43 8.78 -4.60
C ASP A 40 -0.96 8.76 -4.20
N ILE A 41 -0.36 7.57 -4.07
CA ILE A 41 1.06 7.40 -3.70
C ILE A 41 1.98 8.15 -4.68
N PRO A 42 1.96 7.90 -6.00
CA PRO A 42 2.81 8.62 -6.94
C PRO A 42 2.47 10.11 -7.02
N LYS A 43 1.19 10.50 -6.89
CA LYS A 43 0.77 11.91 -6.89
C LYS A 43 1.36 12.67 -5.69
N ASN A 44 1.34 12.06 -4.50
CA ASN A 44 1.94 12.63 -3.30
C ASN A 44 3.47 12.72 -3.39
N ILE A 45 4.14 11.70 -3.95
CA ILE A 45 5.58 11.75 -4.21
C ILE A 45 5.92 12.87 -5.19
N ALA A 46 5.19 13.00 -6.29
CA ALA A 46 5.39 14.06 -7.28
C ALA A 46 5.21 15.45 -6.66
N ARG A 47 4.18 15.63 -5.82
CA ARG A 47 3.97 16.86 -5.05
C ARG A 47 5.16 17.20 -4.16
N LEU A 48 5.74 16.22 -3.46
CA LEU A 48 6.91 16.43 -2.61
C LEU A 48 8.16 16.82 -3.41
N LEU A 49 8.31 16.26 -4.61
CA LEU A 49 9.39 16.58 -5.54
C LEU A 49 9.13 17.85 -6.36
N ARG A 50 7.98 18.51 -6.18
CA ARG A 50 7.55 19.68 -6.96
C ARG A 50 7.51 19.42 -8.47
N LEU A 51 7.10 18.20 -8.85
CA LEU A 51 6.91 17.81 -10.24
C LEU A 51 5.51 18.22 -10.74
N PRO A 52 5.31 18.31 -12.07
CA PRO A 52 3.98 18.50 -12.66
C PRO A 52 3.00 17.40 -12.21
N GLU A 53 1.70 17.73 -12.24
CA GLU A 53 0.63 16.81 -11.83
C GLU A 53 0.61 15.54 -12.70
N ILE A 54 0.59 14.39 -12.04
CA ILE A 54 0.42 13.08 -12.67
C ILE A 54 -1.10 12.86 -12.84
N LYS A 55 -1.54 12.79 -14.10
CA LYS A 55 -2.92 12.47 -14.47
C LYS A 55 -3.25 11.00 -14.23
#